data_AF-A0A8T7D3X0-F1
#
_entry.id   AF-A0A8T7D3X0-F1
#
_cell.length_a   1.000
_cell.length_b   1.000
_cell.length_c   1.000
_cell.angle_alpha   90.00
_cell.angle_beta   90.00
_cell.angle_gamma   90.00
#
_symmetry.space_group_name_H-M   'P 1'
#
loop_
_entity.id
_entity.type
_entity.pdbx_description
1 polymer ?
#
loop_
_entity_poly.entity_id
_entity_poly.type
_entity_poly.pdbx_seq_one_letter_code
_entity_poly.pdbx_strand_id
1 'polypeptide(L)' 'GIQVIVETHSDHVLNGIRRSVKAGRIAPEQVALHFFRSRSEAGAQVTSPQLDRAGNIDAWPEGFFDQFDKDVNYLAGWGE' A
#
# COMPACT_ATOMS: atom_id res chain seq x y z
N GLY A 1 -17.17 10.21 15.64
CA GLY A 1 -16.93 8.84 15.11
C GLY A 1 -15.47 8.47 15.32
N ILE A 2 -15.10 7.22 15.02
CA ILE A 2 -13.71 6.72 15.16
C ILE A 2 -13.02 6.84 13.81
N GLN A 3 -11.79 7.36 13.80
CA GLN A 3 -10.89 7.35 12.66
C GLN A 3 -9.64 6.55 13.02
N VAL A 4 -9.15 5.73 12.10
CA VAL A 4 -7.97 4.89 12.31
C VAL A 4 -6.90 5.32 11.31
N ILE A 5 -5.71 5.63 11.82
CA ILE A 5 -4.52 5.93 11.02
C ILE A 5 -3.53 4.81 11.28
N VAL A 6 -3.01 4.20 10.21
CA VAL A 6 -2.07 3.08 10.28
C VAL A 6 -0.87 3.40 9.41
N GLU A 7 0.32 3.26 9.98
CA GLU A 7 1.58 3.24 9.26
C GLU A 7 2.06 1.79 9.19
N THR A 8 2.34 1.28 7.98
CA THR A 8 2.76 -0.10 7.80
C THR A 8 3.48 -0.30 6.47
N HIS A 9 4.42 -1.25 6.44
CA HIS A 9 5.03 -1.80 5.23
C HIS A 9 4.41 -3.15 4.82
N SER A 10 3.40 -3.63 5.55
CA SER A 10 2.81 -4.93 5.30
C SER A 10 1.80 -4.88 4.16
N ASP A 11 2.12 -5.57 3.08
CA ASP A 11 1.24 -5.85 1.96
C ASP A 11 -0.05 -6.59 2.37
N HIS A 12 0.00 -7.43 3.41
CA HIS A 12 -1.17 -8.10 3.97
C HIS A 12 -2.21 -7.13 4.54
N VAL A 13 -1.80 -6.06 5.22
CA VAL A 13 -2.72 -5.03 5.73
C VAL A 13 -3.42 -4.34 4.57
N LEU A 14 -2.65 -3.91 3.57
CA LEU A 14 -3.17 -3.27 2.37
C LEU A 14 -4.13 -4.18 1.60
N ASN A 15 -3.78 -5.46 1.42
CA ASN A 15 -4.65 -6.45 0.82
C ASN A 15 -5.93 -6.70 1.64
N GLY A 16 -5.85 -6.65 2.97
CA GLY A 16 -7.02 -6.71 3.85
C GLY A 16 -8.01 -5.55 3.60
N ILE A 17 -7.49 -4.33 3.42
CA ILE A 17 -8.29 -3.14 3.10
C ILE A 17 -8.94 -3.30 1.71
N ARG A 18 -8.14 -3.64 0.69
CA ARG A 18 -8.63 -3.87 -0.69
C ARG A 18 -9.74 -4.92 -0.75
N ARG A 19 -9.55 -6.05 -0.04
CA ARG A 19 -10.57 -7.12 0.06
C ARG A 19 -11.84 -6.66 0.75
N SER A 20 -11.72 -5.81 1.78
CA SER A 20 -12.88 -5.28 2.51
C SER A 20 -13.71 -4.32 1.66
N VAL A 21 -13.05 -3.48 0.84
CA VAL A 21 -13.71 -2.60 -0.12
C VAL A 21 -14.38 -3.41 -1.24
N LYS A 22 -13.67 -4.38 -1.83
CA LYS A 22 -14.25 -5.30 -2.83
C LYS A 22 -15.47 -6.06 -2.30
N ALA A 23 -15.47 -6.40 -1.00
CA ALA A 23 -16.59 -7.08 -0.33
C ALA A 23 -17.74 -6.12 0.06
N GLY A 24 -17.64 -4.81 -0.24
CA GLY A 24 -18.65 -3.81 0.10
C GLY A 24 -18.76 -3.49 1.59
N ARG A 25 -17.77 -3.86 2.40
CA ARG A 25 -17.77 -3.61 3.86
C ARG A 25 -17.32 -2.19 4.21
N ILE A 26 -16.52 -1.58 3.34
CA ILE A 26 -15.99 -0.23 3.46
C ILE A 26 -16.18 0.42 2.09
N ALA A 27 -16.71 1.65 2.05
CA ALA A 27 -16.80 2.38 0.80
C ALA A 27 -15.39 2.90 0.41
N PRO A 28 -15.00 2.88 -0.88
CA PRO A 28 -13.66 3.32 -1.28
C PRO A 28 -13.37 4.77 -0.85
N GLU A 29 -14.39 5.64 -0.80
CA GLU A 29 -14.29 7.04 -0.38
C GLU A 29 -13.97 7.20 1.12
N GLN A 30 -14.06 6.11 1.90
CA GLN A 30 -13.68 6.06 3.32
C GLN A 30 -12.24 5.59 3.54
N VAL A 31 -11.51 5.28 2.46
CA VAL A 31 -10.12 4.82 2.51
C VAL A 31 -9.23 5.85 1.83
N ALA A 32 -8.20 6.30 2.55
CA ALA A 32 -7.12 7.10 1.98
C ALA A 32 -5.82 6.30 2.07
N LEU A 33 -5.11 6.17 0.95
CA LEU A 33 -3.80 5.55 0.88
C LEU A 33 -2.75 6.64 0.67
N HIS A 34 -1.68 6.60 1.44
CA HIS A 34 -0.54 7.50 1.32
C HIS A 34 0.74 6.68 1.33
N PHE A 35 1.53 6.81 0.25
CA PHE A 35 2.85 6.23 0.15
C PHE A 35 3.90 7.32 0.32
N PHE A 36 4.87 7.05 1.19
CA PHE A 36 5.95 7.97 1.51
C PHE A 36 7.26 7.43 0.94
N ARG A 37 7.94 8.24 0.13
CA ARG A 37 9.25 7.94 -0.44
C ARG A 37 10.36 8.56 0.40
N SER A 38 11.60 8.12 0.15
CA SER A 38 12.77 8.73 0.79
C SER A 38 12.94 10.18 0.32
N ARG A 39 13.36 11.05 1.24
CA ARG A 39 13.70 12.45 0.93
C ARG A 39 14.93 12.61 0.05
N SER A 40 15.74 11.56 -0.06
CA SER A 40 16.89 11.52 -0.98
C SER A 40 16.47 11.27 -2.42
N GLU A 41 15.26 10.79 -2.68
CA GLU A 41 14.76 10.52 -4.03
C GLU A 41 14.17 11.78 -4.67
N ALA A 42 14.46 11.97 -5.96
CA ALA A 42 13.88 13.05 -6.74
C ALA A 42 12.39 12.76 -7.05
N GLY A 43 11.55 13.80 -7.02
CA GLY A 43 10.13 13.71 -7.36
C GLY A 43 9.19 13.88 -6.16
N ALA A 44 7.94 13.44 -6.33
CA ALA A 44 6.92 13.54 -5.30
C ALA A 44 7.24 12.65 -4.10
N GLN A 45 7.36 13.28 -2.93
CA GLN A 45 7.67 12.61 -1.66
C GLN A 45 6.49 11.82 -1.10
N VAL A 46 5.27 12.22 -1.46
CA VAL A 46 4.04 11.54 -1.09
C VAL A 46 3.25 11.29 -2.35
N THR A 47 2.82 10.04 -2.53
CA THR A 47 1.82 9.67 -3.54
C THR A 47 0.58 9.20 -2.82
N SER A 48 -0.60 9.58 -3.30
CA SER A 48 -1.88 9.22 -2.66
C SER A 48 -2.77 8.43 -3.62
N PRO A 49 -2.47 7.14 -3.88
CA PRO A 49 -3.26 6.32 -4.77
C PRO A 49 -4.72 6.21 -4.32
N GLN A 50 -5.62 6.14 -5.27
CA GLN A 50 -7.04 5.94 -5.03
C GLN A 50 -7.42 4.47 -5.21
N LEU A 51 -8.41 4.05 -4.43
CA LEU A 51 -8.97 2.72 -4.49
C LEU A 51 -10.34 2.76 -5.18
N ASP A 52 -10.59 1.87 -6.12
CA ASP A 52 -11.92 1.71 -6.72
C ASP A 52 -12.80 0.71 -5.95
N ARG A 53 -14.07 0.60 -6.35
CA ARG A 53 -15.03 -0.36 -5.75
C ARG A 53 -14.64 -1.82 -5.94
N ALA A 54 -13.80 -2.14 -6.92
CA ALA A 54 -13.30 -3.50 -7.15
C ALA A 54 -12.03 -3.80 -6.31
N GLY A 55 -11.52 -2.83 -5.55
CA GLY A 55 -10.30 -2.96 -4.75
C GLY A 55 -9.02 -2.80 -5.57
N ASN A 56 -9.10 -2.20 -6.76
CA ASN A 56 -7.94 -1.85 -7.57
C ASN A 56 -7.38 -0.50 -7.13
N ILE A 57 -6.06 -0.39 -7.20
CA ILE A 57 -5.34 0.85 -6.93
C ILE A 57 -4.91 1.45 -8.27
N ASP A 58 -5.17 2.74 -8.45
CA ASP A 58 -4.95 3.47 -9.70
C ASP A 58 -3.46 3.75 -10.00
N ALA A 59 -2.64 3.86 -8.97
CA ALA A 59 -1.21 4.06 -9.07
C ALA A 59 -0.45 3.10 -8.14
N TRP A 60 0.60 2.47 -8.68
CA TRP A 60 1.51 1.61 -7.92
C TRP A 60 2.89 2.26 -7.91
N PRO A 61 3.20 3.10 -6.91
CA PRO A 61 4.54 3.64 -6.75
C PRO A 61 5.57 2.52 -6.63
N GLU A 62 6.77 2.74 -7.16
CA GLU A 62 7.89 1.83 -6.92
C GLU A 62 8.11 1.66 -5.41
N GLY A 63 8.26 0.40 -4.97
CA GLY A 63 8.38 0.03 -3.56
C GLY A 63 7.06 -0.11 -2.79
N PHE A 64 5.90 0.16 -3.40
CA PHE A 64 4.60 0.10 -2.70
C PHE A 64 4.14 -1.34 -2.38
N PHE A 65 4.69 -2.35 -3.06
CA PHE A 65 4.32 -3.76 -2.92
C PHE A 65 5.55 -4.68 -2.92
N ASP A 66 6.64 -4.22 -2.31
CA ASP A 66 7.94 -4.87 -2.43
C ASP A 66 8.29 -5.82 -1.27
N GLN A 67 7.45 -5.89 -0.22
CA GLN A 67 7.80 -6.66 0.97
C GLN A 67 7.96 -8.15 0.68
N PHE A 68 7.06 -8.74 -0.11
CA PHE A 68 7.18 -10.13 -0.52
C PHE A 68 8.47 -10.38 -1.31
N ASP A 69 8.78 -9.50 -2.27
CA ASP A 69 9.99 -9.63 -3.09
C ASP A 69 11.26 -9.49 -2.24
N LYS A 70 11.27 -8.56 -1.28
CA LYS A 70 12.35 -8.40 -0.30
C LYS A 70 12.55 -9.66 0.53
N ASP A 71 11.46 -10.24 1.05
CA ASP A 71 11.51 -11.44 1.88
C ASP A 71 12.04 -12.63 1.07
N VAL A 72 11.59 -12.80 -0.17
CA VAL A 72 12.09 -13.86 -1.08
C VAL A 72 13.56 -13.66 -1.40
N ASN A 73 14.00 -12.45 -1.73
CA ASN A 73 15.39 -12.14 -2.03
C ASN A 73 16.31 -12.41 -0.84
N TYR A 74 15.87 -12.04 0.36
CA TYR A 74 16.60 -12.32 1.61
C TYR A 74 16.76 -13.83 1.84
N LEU A 75 15.67 -14.60 1.71
CA LEU A 75 15.69 -16.06 1.93
C LEU A 75 16.46 -16.82 0.85
N ALA A 76 16.48 -16.33 -0.39
CA ALA A 76 17.23 -16.92 -1.50
C ALA A 76 18.75 -16.69 -1.41
N GLY A 77 19.20 -15.87 -0.45
CA GLY A 77 20.61 -15.47 -0.32
C GLY A 77 21.05 -14.50 -1.44
N TRP A 78 20.10 -13.76 -2.00
CA TRP A 78 20.32 -12.79 -3.08
C TRP A 78 20.33 -11.33 -2.57
N GLY A 79 20.12 -11.11 -1.27
CA GLY A 79 20.20 -9.78 -0.65
C GLY A 79 21.57 -9.51 -0.02
N GLU A 80 22.11 -8.31 -0.26
CA GLU A 80 23.10 -7.68 0.64
C GLU A 80 22.50 -7.40 2.03
#